data_AF-A0A961ZJ62-F1
#
_entry.id   AF-A0A961ZJ62-F1
#
_cell.length_a   1.000
_cell.length_b   1.000
_cell.length_c   1.000
_cell.angle_alpha   90.00
_cell.angle_beta   90.00
_cell.angle_gamma   90.00
#
_symmetry.space_group_name_H-M   'P 1'
#
loop_
_entity.id
_entity.type
_entity.pdbx_description
1 polymer ?
#
loop_
_entity_poly.entity_id
_entity_poly.type
_entity_poly.pdbx_seq_one_letter_code
_entity_poly.pdbx_strand_id
1 'polypeptide(L)'
;MAQPHNTETGVPHEAGHSTAFPPLDPNNFAPQLIWLAITFAALYTVLSRVALPRIGEVIEERRDRIQRDLDAAERLKSETEKALRDYEQSLADARNKSGAIARETRDRLAAETERERAEVDAAVNAKIADAEKRINEMKTTALSSVNDIAAETAGAIVGKLLGEDVSVAEVKKVL
;
A
#
# COMPACT_ATOMS: atom_id res chain seq x y z
N MET A 1 -40.61 70.11 101.07
CA MET A 1 -41.08 69.08 100.11
C MET A 1 -41.64 69.83 98.90
N ALA A 2 -41.34 69.59 97.61
CA ALA A 2 -40.49 68.66 96.85
C ALA A 2 -40.33 69.19 95.38
N GLN A 3 -39.54 68.51 94.51
CA GLN A 3 -39.06 68.83 93.13
C GLN A 3 -40.11 68.76 91.98
N PRO A 4 -39.81 69.23 90.72
CA PRO A 4 -39.23 68.40 89.62
C PRO A 4 -38.25 69.13 88.62
N HIS A 5 -37.50 68.35 87.81
CA HIS A 5 -36.48 68.74 86.79
C HIS A 5 -37.02 68.72 85.33
N ASN A 6 -36.43 69.50 84.40
CA ASN A 6 -36.32 69.29 82.93
C ASN A 6 -35.31 70.30 82.32
N THR A 7 -34.45 69.90 81.36
CA THR A 7 -33.28 70.67 80.87
C THR A 7 -33.24 70.82 79.34
N GLU A 8 -33.00 72.06 78.87
CA GLU A 8 -32.47 72.57 77.56
C GLU A 8 -33.30 72.34 76.28
N THR A 9 -33.31 73.21 75.25
CA THR A 9 -32.19 73.91 74.58
C THR A 9 -32.66 75.21 73.90
N GLY A 10 -31.82 76.25 73.90
CA GLY A 10 -32.08 77.50 73.17
C GLY A 10 -30.86 78.03 72.43
N VAL A 11 -31.07 78.47 71.18
CA VAL A 11 -30.28 79.53 70.53
C VAL A 11 -31.22 80.30 69.60
N PRO A 12 -31.29 81.64 69.65
CA PRO A 12 -32.09 82.46 68.74
C PRO A 12 -31.28 82.90 67.52
N HIS A 13 -31.89 83.05 66.34
CA HIS A 13 -31.46 84.04 65.33
C HIS A 13 -32.53 84.26 64.24
N GLU A 14 -32.74 85.54 63.90
CA GLU A 14 -33.65 86.06 62.86
C GLU A 14 -33.22 85.79 61.40
N ALA A 15 -34.23 85.82 60.51
CA ALA A 15 -34.25 86.19 59.08
C ALA A 15 -33.36 85.47 58.03
N GLY A 16 -34.01 84.87 57.02
CA GLY A 16 -33.47 84.75 55.65
C GLY A 16 -33.35 83.34 55.03
N HIS A 17 -33.80 83.25 53.78
CA HIS A 17 -33.52 82.24 52.74
C HIS A 17 -34.31 80.91 52.75
N SER A 18 -35.09 80.73 51.68
CA SER A 18 -35.64 79.47 51.20
C SER A 18 -34.53 78.56 50.68
N THR A 19 -33.87 77.82 51.56
CA THR A 19 -32.86 76.83 51.16
C THR A 19 -33.57 75.61 50.59
N ALA A 20 -33.37 75.36 49.29
CA ALA A 20 -33.78 74.13 48.64
C ALA A 20 -33.22 72.90 49.41
N PHE A 21 -33.90 71.75 49.30
CA PHE A 21 -33.49 70.50 49.95
C PHE A 21 -31.97 70.29 49.72
N PRO A 22 -31.12 70.22 50.77
CA PRO A 22 -29.65 70.27 50.61
C PRO A 22 -29.05 69.28 49.59
N PRO A 23 -29.62 68.07 49.37
CA PRO A 23 -29.18 67.15 48.30
C PRO A 23 -29.52 67.58 46.87
N LEU A 24 -30.45 68.52 46.68
CA LEU A 24 -31.00 68.95 45.39
C LEU A 24 -30.71 70.42 45.09
N ASP A 25 -29.63 70.97 45.66
CA ASP A 25 -29.16 72.32 45.32
C ASP A 25 -28.54 72.33 43.90
N PRO A 26 -29.10 73.08 42.93
CA PRO A 26 -28.60 73.19 41.56
C PRO A 26 -27.12 73.56 41.44
N ASN A 27 -26.57 74.29 42.42
CA ASN A 27 -25.16 74.70 42.40
C ASN A 27 -24.18 73.53 42.58
N ASN A 28 -24.61 72.42 43.19
CA ASN A 28 -23.76 71.24 43.42
C ASN A 28 -23.69 70.30 42.21
N PHE A 29 -24.56 70.46 41.21
CA PHE A 29 -24.58 69.59 40.03
C PHE A 29 -23.43 69.87 39.05
N ALA A 30 -23.04 71.14 38.86
CA ALA A 30 -21.99 71.48 37.91
C ALA A 30 -20.62 70.88 38.29
N PRO A 31 -20.12 71.00 39.54
CA PRO A 31 -18.89 70.32 39.96
C PRO A 31 -18.97 68.79 39.86
N GLN A 32 -20.12 68.20 40.20
CA GLN A 32 -20.34 66.75 40.13
C GLN A 32 -20.28 66.24 38.68
N LEU A 33 -20.88 66.96 37.73
CA LEU A 33 -20.84 66.62 36.31
C LEU A 33 -19.43 66.76 35.71
N ILE A 34 -18.66 67.76 36.14
CA ILE A 34 -17.26 67.91 35.73
C ILE A 34 -16.42 66.73 36.22
N TRP A 35 -16.56 66.34 37.50
CA TRP A 35 -15.82 65.20 38.04
C TRP A 35 -16.28 63.86 37.42
N LEU A 36 -17.57 63.71 37.16
CA LEU A 36 -18.11 62.57 36.40
C LEU A 36 -17.47 62.50 35.02
N ALA A 37 -17.39 63.62 34.29
CA ALA A 37 -16.78 63.66 32.97
C ALA A 37 -15.28 63.29 33.01
N ILE A 38 -14.54 63.80 33.99
CA ILE A 38 -13.11 63.48 34.17
C ILE A 38 -12.92 61.98 34.48
N THR A 39 -13.65 61.45 35.44
CA THR A 39 -13.54 60.03 35.84
C THR A 39 -14.02 59.08 34.74
N PHE A 40 -15.09 59.44 34.03
CA PHE A 40 -15.57 58.69 32.88
C PHE A 40 -14.57 58.72 31.72
N ALA A 41 -13.97 59.87 31.41
CA ALA A 41 -12.93 59.97 30.37
C ALA A 41 -11.69 59.16 30.74
N ALA A 42 -11.27 59.17 32.01
CA ALA A 42 -10.17 58.35 32.49
C ALA A 42 -10.49 56.85 32.33
N LEU A 43 -11.67 56.40 32.77
CA LEU A 43 -12.12 55.01 32.62
C LEU A 43 -12.22 54.60 31.15
N TYR A 44 -12.80 55.44 30.29
CA TYR A 44 -12.90 55.21 28.85
C TYR A 44 -11.52 55.04 28.21
N THR A 45 -10.56 55.86 28.61
CA THR A 45 -9.18 55.77 28.11
C THR A 45 -8.53 54.45 28.53
N VAL A 46 -8.75 54.00 29.78
CA VAL A 46 -8.25 52.70 30.24
C VAL A 46 -8.91 51.55 29.48
N LEU A 47 -10.23 51.58 29.29
CA LEU A 47 -10.95 50.52 28.57
C LEU A 47 -10.51 50.44 27.10
N SER A 48 -10.47 51.58 26.42
CA SER A 48 -10.12 51.65 24.99
C SER A 48 -8.68 51.25 24.73
N ARG A 49 -7.76 51.60 25.64
CA ARG A 49 -6.32 51.46 25.43
C ARG A 49 -5.71 50.23 26.09
N VAL A 50 -6.41 49.58 27.02
CA VAL A 50 -5.91 48.39 27.75
C VAL A 50 -6.86 47.20 27.64
N ALA A 51 -8.15 47.38 27.95
CA ALA A 51 -9.08 46.24 28.00
C ALA A 51 -9.43 45.70 26.60
N LEU A 52 -9.81 46.58 25.68
CA LEU A 52 -10.15 46.21 24.29
C LEU A 52 -8.98 45.56 23.53
N PRO A 53 -7.74 46.11 23.52
CA PRO A 53 -6.65 45.48 22.79
C PRO A 53 -6.32 44.08 23.34
N ARG A 54 -6.32 43.89 24.67
CA ARG A 54 -6.09 42.55 25.27
C ARG A 54 -7.14 41.51 24.86
N ILE A 55 -8.41 41.91 24.75
CA ILE A 55 -9.47 41.00 24.28
C ILE A 55 -9.28 40.71 22.79
N GLY A 56 -8.90 41.72 22.00
CA GLY A 56 -8.58 41.57 20.58
C GLY A 56 -7.44 40.57 20.35
N GLU A 57 -6.35 40.69 21.11
CA GLU A 57 -5.20 39.77 21.05
C GLU A 57 -5.61 38.31 21.29
N VAL A 58 -6.44 38.04 22.31
CA VAL A 58 -6.89 36.68 22.62
C VAL A 58 -7.79 36.11 21.51
N ILE A 59 -8.64 36.94 20.92
CA ILE A 59 -9.50 36.51 19.80
C ILE A 59 -8.65 36.19 18.59
N GLU A 60 -7.67 37.02 18.27
CA GLU A 60 -6.78 36.81 17.13
C GLU A 60 -5.88 35.60 17.34
N GLU A 61 -5.29 35.41 18.52
CA GLU A 61 -4.50 34.23 18.85
C GLU A 61 -5.31 32.94 18.66
N ARG A 62 -6.58 32.93 19.09
CA ARG A 62 -7.48 31.79 18.90
C ARG A 62 -7.79 31.55 17.43
N ARG A 63 -8.07 32.61 16.67
CA ARG A 63 -8.32 32.51 15.21
C ARG A 63 -7.10 31.95 14.50
N ASP A 64 -5.94 32.50 14.77
CA ASP A 64 -4.67 32.05 14.21
C ASP A 64 -4.36 30.60 14.55
N ARG A 65 -4.63 30.19 15.80
CA ARG A 65 -4.45 28.79 16.22
C ARG A 65 -5.39 27.86 15.46
N ILE A 66 -6.67 28.21 15.38
CA ILE A 66 -7.65 27.42 14.62
C ILE A 66 -7.26 27.34 13.15
N GLN A 67 -6.84 28.45 12.54
CA GLN A 67 -6.42 28.45 11.15
C GLN A 67 -5.20 27.57 10.93
N ARG A 68 -4.18 27.66 11.79
CA ARG A 68 -3.00 26.77 11.73
C ARG A 68 -3.38 25.30 11.90
N ASP A 69 -4.29 24.99 12.82
CA ASP A 69 -4.74 23.62 13.06
C ASP A 69 -5.52 23.07 11.85
N LEU A 70 -6.36 23.90 11.22
CA LEU A 70 -7.08 23.56 9.98
C LEU A 70 -6.13 23.36 8.79
N ASP A 71 -5.20 24.29 8.58
CA ASP A 71 -4.20 24.18 7.51
C ASP A 71 -3.32 22.94 7.68
N ALA A 72 -2.92 22.62 8.93
CA ALA A 72 -2.19 21.40 9.24
C ALA A 72 -3.04 20.16 8.95
N ALA A 73 -4.30 20.13 9.37
CA ALA A 73 -5.20 19.02 9.11
C ALA A 73 -5.43 18.80 7.61
N GLU A 74 -5.59 19.87 6.82
CA GLU A 74 -5.76 19.78 5.37
C GLU A 74 -4.48 19.26 4.69
N ARG A 75 -3.30 19.73 5.10
CA ARG A 75 -2.01 19.21 4.61
C ARG A 75 -1.85 17.74 4.91
N LEU A 76 -2.07 17.32 6.16
CA LEU A 76 -1.97 15.92 6.57
C LEU A 76 -2.96 15.04 5.80
N LYS A 77 -4.19 15.52 5.59
CA LYS A 77 -5.20 14.83 4.78
C LYS A 77 -4.72 14.67 3.34
N SER A 78 -4.27 15.74 2.69
CA SER A 78 -3.76 15.70 1.32
C SER A 78 -2.55 14.76 1.18
N GLU A 79 -1.61 14.79 2.13
CA GLU A 79 -0.45 13.89 2.15
C GLU A 79 -0.88 12.43 2.32
N THR A 80 -1.84 12.16 3.20
CA THR A 80 -2.39 10.81 3.41
C THR A 80 -3.11 10.30 2.16
N GLU A 81 -3.94 11.13 1.53
CA GLU A 81 -4.63 10.76 0.29
C GLU A 81 -3.64 10.49 -0.85
N LYS A 82 -2.56 11.28 -0.93
CA LYS A 82 -1.49 11.02 -1.91
C LYS A 82 -0.78 9.70 -1.61
N ALA A 83 -0.37 9.47 -0.36
CA ALA A 83 0.29 8.23 0.05
C ALA A 83 -0.60 7.00 -0.19
N LEU A 84 -1.91 7.12 0.05
CA LEU A 84 -2.88 6.05 -0.23
C LEU A 84 -2.96 5.75 -1.72
N ARG A 85 -3.06 6.78 -2.57
CA ARG A 85 -3.06 6.58 -4.03
C ARG A 85 -1.76 5.93 -4.53
N ASP A 86 -0.61 6.40 -4.06
CA ASP A 86 0.69 5.85 -4.45
C ASP A 86 0.83 4.38 -3.99
N TYR A 87 0.33 4.05 -2.79
CA TYR A 87 0.29 2.69 -2.27
C TYR A 87 -0.65 1.78 -3.08
N GLU A 88 -1.87 2.22 -3.35
CA GLU A 88 -2.84 1.48 -4.15
C GLU A 88 -2.32 1.22 -5.57
N GLN A 89 -1.69 2.22 -6.19
CA GLN A 89 -1.05 2.09 -7.50
C GLN A 89 0.10 1.07 -7.45
N SER A 90 0.98 1.19 -6.45
CA SER A 90 2.10 0.25 -6.28
C SER A 90 1.61 -1.19 -6.07
N LEU A 91 0.51 -1.38 -5.34
CA LEU A 91 -0.10 -2.69 -5.12
C LEU A 91 -0.73 -3.25 -6.42
N ALA A 92 -1.40 -2.40 -7.20
CA ALA A 92 -1.94 -2.78 -8.51
C ALA A 92 -0.83 -3.19 -9.48
N ASP A 93 0.26 -2.41 -9.55
CA ASP A 93 1.41 -2.69 -10.40
C ASP A 93 2.11 -3.98 -9.98
N ALA A 94 2.28 -4.22 -8.68
CA ALA A 94 2.84 -5.48 -8.17
C ALA A 94 1.99 -6.69 -8.54
N ARG A 95 0.65 -6.59 -8.43
CA ARG A 95 -0.28 -7.65 -8.84
C ARG A 95 -0.22 -7.92 -10.34
N ASN A 96 -0.19 -6.85 -11.15
CA ASN A 96 -0.07 -6.95 -12.60
C ASN A 96 1.25 -7.61 -13.00
N LYS A 97 2.37 -7.18 -12.41
CA LYS A 97 3.70 -7.74 -12.67
C LYS A 97 3.77 -9.21 -12.26
N SER A 98 3.24 -9.57 -11.09
CA SER A 98 3.14 -10.97 -10.65
C SER A 98 2.34 -11.83 -11.65
N GLY A 99 1.17 -11.34 -12.07
CA GLY A 99 0.34 -12.01 -13.07
C GLY A 99 0.98 -12.11 -14.45
N ALA A 100 1.82 -11.14 -14.84
CA ALA A 100 2.61 -11.19 -16.07
C ALA A 100 3.73 -12.23 -15.98
N ILE A 101 4.53 -12.21 -14.91
CA ILE A 101 5.61 -13.18 -14.67
C ILE A 101 5.06 -14.60 -14.63
N ALA A 102 3.92 -14.83 -13.96
CA ALA A 102 3.29 -16.14 -13.88
C ALA A 102 2.85 -16.66 -15.26
N ARG A 103 2.33 -15.78 -16.14
CA ARG A 103 1.96 -16.14 -17.51
C ARG A 103 3.19 -16.43 -18.36
N GLU A 104 4.15 -15.51 -18.37
CA GLU A 104 5.41 -15.67 -19.11
C GLU A 104 6.14 -16.96 -18.71
N THR A 105 6.20 -17.27 -17.42
CA THR A 105 6.84 -18.49 -16.92
C THR A 105 6.11 -19.76 -17.40
N ARG A 106 4.78 -19.75 -17.40
CA ARG A 106 3.97 -20.89 -17.89
C ARG A 106 4.18 -21.08 -19.40
N ASP A 107 4.15 -20.00 -20.16
CA ASP A 107 4.32 -20.04 -21.62
C ASP A 107 5.72 -20.54 -21.98
N ARG A 108 6.76 -20.03 -21.29
CA ARG A 108 8.14 -20.48 -21.45
C ARG A 108 8.31 -21.95 -21.10
N LEU A 109 7.76 -22.39 -19.97
CA LEU A 109 7.86 -23.78 -19.53
C LEU A 109 7.12 -24.73 -20.48
N ALA A 110 5.95 -24.32 -20.99
CA ALA A 110 5.21 -25.10 -21.97
C ALA A 110 6.00 -25.26 -23.27
N ALA A 111 6.60 -24.17 -23.78
CA ALA A 111 7.45 -24.22 -24.97
C ALA A 111 8.71 -25.07 -24.76
N GLU A 112 9.36 -24.96 -23.59
CA GLU A 112 10.53 -25.76 -23.24
C GLU A 112 10.20 -27.24 -23.13
N THR A 113 9.07 -27.59 -22.48
CA THR A 113 8.58 -28.96 -22.37
C THR A 113 8.25 -29.56 -23.73
N GLU A 114 7.60 -28.80 -24.61
CA GLU A 114 7.27 -29.29 -25.95
C GLU A 114 8.53 -29.54 -26.79
N ARG A 115 9.51 -28.64 -26.70
CA ARG A 115 10.81 -28.83 -27.36
C ARG A 115 11.54 -30.07 -26.85
N GLU A 116 11.63 -30.25 -25.53
CA GLU A 116 12.29 -31.42 -24.95
C GLU A 116 11.57 -32.71 -25.31
N ARG A 117 10.23 -32.72 -25.31
CA ARG A 117 9.45 -33.87 -25.79
C ARG A 117 9.76 -34.20 -27.24
N ALA A 118 9.76 -33.21 -28.13
CA ALA A 118 10.07 -33.43 -29.54
C ALA A 118 11.49 -33.97 -29.75
N GLU A 119 12.48 -33.47 -28.98
CA GLU A 119 13.86 -33.96 -29.01
C GLU A 119 13.96 -35.42 -28.52
N VAL A 120 13.28 -35.74 -27.41
CA VAL A 120 13.24 -37.10 -26.85
C VAL A 120 12.54 -38.06 -27.82
N ASP A 121 11.39 -37.68 -28.38
CA ASP A 121 10.65 -38.50 -29.34
C ASP A 121 11.47 -38.77 -30.60
N ALA A 122 12.18 -37.76 -31.12
CA ALA A 122 13.10 -37.93 -32.24
C ALA A 122 14.24 -38.90 -31.89
N ALA A 123 14.84 -38.77 -30.71
CA ALA A 123 15.91 -39.66 -30.26
C ALA A 123 15.43 -41.11 -30.05
N VAL A 124 14.21 -41.29 -29.52
CA VAL A 124 13.59 -42.61 -29.36
C VAL A 124 13.32 -43.25 -30.72
N ASN A 125 12.74 -42.50 -31.66
CA ASN A 125 12.47 -43.00 -33.01
C ASN A 125 13.75 -43.40 -33.75
N ALA A 126 14.83 -42.62 -33.60
CA ALA A 126 16.15 -42.98 -34.15
C ALA A 126 16.68 -44.29 -33.55
N LYS A 127 16.59 -44.47 -32.23
CA LYS A 127 17.00 -45.72 -31.56
C LYS A 127 16.18 -46.92 -32.00
N ILE A 128 14.88 -46.75 -32.20
CA ILE A 128 14.00 -47.82 -32.71
C ILE A 128 14.44 -48.21 -34.12
N ALA A 129 14.65 -47.25 -35.02
CA ALA A 129 15.11 -47.52 -36.39
C ALA A 129 16.47 -48.23 -36.42
N ASP A 130 17.42 -47.82 -35.58
CA ASP A 130 18.73 -48.48 -35.46
C ASP A 130 18.60 -49.91 -34.91
N ALA A 131 17.73 -50.13 -33.92
CA ALA A 131 17.48 -51.46 -33.38
C ALA A 131 16.83 -52.38 -34.41
N GLU A 132 15.85 -51.89 -35.17
CA GLU A 132 15.21 -52.63 -36.27
C GLU A 132 16.22 -53.02 -37.36
N LYS A 133 17.12 -52.10 -37.72
CA LYS A 133 18.20 -52.39 -38.67
C LYS A 133 19.11 -53.50 -38.16
N ARG A 134 19.56 -53.43 -36.91
CA ARG A 134 20.41 -54.47 -36.29
C ARG A 134 19.70 -55.81 -36.21
N ILE A 135 18.40 -55.83 -35.87
CA ILE A 135 17.59 -57.04 -35.84
C ILE A 135 17.53 -57.67 -37.24
N ASN A 136 17.30 -56.87 -38.29
CA ASN A 136 17.27 -57.37 -39.65
C ASN A 136 18.64 -57.92 -40.11
N GLU A 137 19.73 -57.23 -39.80
CA GLU A 137 21.09 -57.70 -40.09
C GLU A 137 21.41 -59.03 -39.38
N MET A 138 21.08 -59.13 -38.08
CA MET A 138 21.24 -60.37 -37.31
C MET A 138 20.38 -61.50 -37.88
N LYS A 139 19.13 -61.21 -38.26
CA LYS A 139 18.22 -62.18 -38.88
C LYS A 139 18.78 -62.71 -40.19
N THR A 140 19.25 -61.83 -41.09
CA THR A 140 19.86 -62.23 -42.36
C THR A 140 21.12 -63.06 -42.14
N THR A 141 21.97 -62.66 -41.19
CA THR A 141 23.19 -63.40 -40.84
C THR A 141 22.86 -64.80 -40.30
N ALA A 142 21.92 -64.90 -39.36
CA ALA A 142 21.49 -66.17 -38.80
C ALA A 142 20.89 -67.11 -39.85
N LEU A 143 20.05 -66.59 -40.76
CA LEU A 143 19.49 -67.36 -41.87
C LEU A 143 20.58 -67.84 -42.83
N SER A 144 21.61 -67.02 -43.11
CA SER A 144 22.77 -67.46 -43.90
C SER A 144 23.54 -68.58 -43.22
N SER A 145 23.83 -68.45 -41.92
CA SER A 145 24.53 -69.48 -41.16
C SER A 145 23.74 -70.80 -41.10
N VAL A 146 22.41 -70.76 -41.03
CA VAL A 146 21.56 -71.96 -41.11
C VAL A 146 21.71 -72.64 -42.47
N ASN A 147 21.70 -71.87 -43.57
CA ASN A 147 21.92 -72.43 -44.92
C ASN A 147 23.33 -73.03 -45.07
N ASP A 148 24.34 -72.39 -44.50
CA ASP A 148 25.72 -72.90 -44.52
C ASP A 148 25.83 -74.23 -43.76
N ILE A 149 25.29 -74.31 -42.54
CA ILE A 149 25.27 -75.53 -41.73
C ILE A 149 24.46 -76.64 -42.42
N ALA A 150 23.33 -76.30 -43.05
CA ALA A 150 22.52 -77.26 -43.80
C ALA A 150 23.28 -77.83 -45.01
N ALA A 151 23.97 -76.98 -45.77
CA ALA A 151 24.79 -77.41 -46.90
C ALA A 151 25.99 -78.28 -46.47
N GLU A 152 26.67 -77.91 -45.39
CA GLU A 152 27.78 -78.68 -44.83
C GLU A 152 27.31 -80.05 -44.32
N THR A 153 26.19 -80.08 -43.59
CA THR A 153 25.60 -81.33 -43.07
C THR A 153 25.10 -82.23 -44.21
N ALA A 154 24.44 -81.67 -45.21
CA ALA A 154 23.98 -82.41 -46.39
C ALA A 154 25.17 -82.99 -47.17
N GLY A 155 26.22 -82.21 -47.39
CA GLY A 155 27.46 -82.69 -48.04
C GLY A 155 28.12 -83.84 -47.27
N ALA A 156 28.21 -83.73 -45.94
CA ALA A 156 28.75 -84.80 -45.09
C ALA A 156 27.92 -86.09 -45.16
N ILE A 157 26.59 -85.99 -45.21
CA ILE A 157 25.69 -87.15 -45.36
C ILE A 157 25.86 -87.80 -46.75
N VAL A 158 25.88 -87.00 -47.81
CA VAL A 158 26.03 -87.45 -49.21
C VAL A 158 27.38 -88.12 -49.43
N GLY A 159 28.48 -87.54 -48.93
CA GLY A 159 29.82 -88.13 -49.02
C GLY A 159 29.91 -89.49 -48.30
N LYS A 160 29.25 -89.64 -47.15
CA LYS A 160 29.17 -90.94 -46.46
C LYS A 160 28.36 -92.00 -47.23
N LEU A 161 27.38 -91.60 -48.04
CA LEU A 161 26.51 -92.51 -48.80
C LEU A 161 27.12 -92.94 -50.15
N LEU A 162 27.80 -92.03 -50.85
CA LEU A 162 28.38 -92.28 -52.17
C LEU A 162 29.84 -92.76 -52.14
N GLY A 163 30.54 -92.60 -51.01
CA GLY A 163 31.93 -93.04 -50.86
C GLY A 163 32.95 -92.17 -51.62
N GLU A 164 32.54 -91.00 -52.09
CA GLU A 164 33.36 -90.02 -52.81
C GLU A 164 33.14 -88.63 -52.16
N ASP A 165 34.20 -87.81 -52.08
CA ASP A 165 34.12 -86.47 -51.48
C ASP A 165 33.36 -85.51 -52.40
N VAL A 166 32.09 -85.25 -52.07
CA VAL A 166 31.29 -84.23 -52.77
C VAL A 166 31.59 -82.86 -52.14
N SER A 167 31.96 -81.87 -52.96
CA SER A 167 32.32 -80.56 -52.45
C SER A 167 31.09 -79.78 -51.95
N VAL A 168 31.27 -79.03 -50.86
CA VAL A 168 30.21 -78.15 -50.29
C VAL A 168 29.70 -77.13 -51.32
N ALA A 169 30.54 -76.76 -52.30
CA ALA A 169 30.16 -75.85 -53.38
C ALA A 169 29.17 -76.46 -54.38
N GLU A 170 29.24 -77.77 -54.64
CA GLU A 170 28.29 -78.47 -55.51
C GLU A 170 26.94 -78.67 -54.82
N VAL A 171 26.95 -78.97 -53.52
CA VAL A 171 25.72 -79.09 -52.71
C VAL A 171 24.96 -77.76 -52.63
N LYS A 172 25.68 -76.65 -52.45
CA LYS A 172 25.10 -75.28 -52.49
C LYS A 172 24.53 -74.86 -53.84
N LYS A 173 24.87 -75.55 -54.93
CA LYS A 173 24.40 -75.23 -56.28
C LYS A 173 23.05 -75.87 -56.61
N VAL A 174 22.64 -76.86 -55.80
CA VAL A 174 21.42 -77.66 -55.97
C VAL A 174 20.37 -77.32 -54.89
N LEU A 175 20.79 -76.75 -53.75
CA LEU A 175 19.95 -76.10 -52.73
C LEU A 175 19.59 -74.66 -53.11
#